data_AF-A0A454VY38-F1
#
_entry.id   AF-A0A454VY38-F1
#
_cell.length_a   1.000
_cell.length_b   1.000
_cell.length_c   1.000
_cell.angle_alpha   90.00
_cell.angle_beta   90.00
_cell.angle_gamma   90.00
#
_symmetry.space_group_name_H-M   'P 1'
#
loop_
_entity.id
_entity.type
_entity.pdbx_description
1 polymer ?
#
loop_
_entity_poly.entity_id
_entity_poly.type
_entity_poly.pdbx_seq_one_letter_code
_entity_poly.pdbx_strand_id
1 'polypeptide(L)'
;KSSLTGPATVVLAGVALGMESAVYTALLIGLTVYGAFLLGGASIMLALFAVALAGTGLLTTVGVIVAMDTFGPVADNAQGIAEMSGDVEGAGARVLTDLDAVGNTTKAITKGIAIATAVLAAAALFGSYRDAIATAVTDVGAEAGGLTLSMDISQPNNLFGLILGSSVVFLFSGLAINAVSRSAGSVVYEVRRQFREHPGIMGRTEKPEYGRVVDICTKDALRELATPGLLAVTAPIAVGFALGVGPLGAYLAGAIGTGALMAVF
;
A
#
# COMPACT_ATOMS: atom_id res chain seq x y z
N LYS A 1 23.55 -13.89 -0.83
CA LYS A 1 23.83 -15.12 -1.61
C LYS A 1 23.51 -14.95 -3.08
N SER A 2 22.30 -14.52 -3.46
CA SER A 2 21.95 -14.21 -4.87
C SER A 2 22.83 -13.13 -5.50
N SER A 3 23.32 -12.17 -4.71
CA SER A 3 24.27 -11.13 -5.17
C SER A 3 25.58 -11.68 -5.75
N LEU A 4 25.96 -12.93 -5.45
CA LEU A 4 27.16 -13.56 -6.00
C LEU A 4 27.05 -13.81 -7.52
N THR A 5 25.84 -13.88 -8.07
CA THR A 5 25.58 -14.11 -9.49
C THR A 5 25.14 -12.86 -10.26
N GLY A 6 25.21 -11.69 -9.60
CA GLY A 6 24.98 -10.37 -10.20
C GLY A 6 23.66 -9.67 -9.80
N PRO A 7 23.44 -8.42 -10.22
CA PRO A 7 22.27 -7.64 -9.83
C PRO A 7 20.93 -8.22 -10.32
N ALA A 8 20.92 -8.84 -11.50
CA ALA A 8 19.71 -9.41 -12.09
C ALA A 8 19.11 -10.53 -11.22
N THR A 9 19.94 -11.43 -10.70
CA THR A 9 19.50 -12.53 -9.84
C THR A 9 19.05 -12.04 -8.46
N VAL A 10 19.57 -10.90 -7.99
CA VAL A 10 19.07 -10.24 -6.76
C VAL A 10 17.65 -9.73 -6.96
N VAL A 11 17.39 -9.02 -8.06
CA VAL A 11 16.05 -8.51 -8.36
C VAL A 11 15.06 -9.65 -8.55
N LEU A 12 15.42 -10.68 -9.33
CA LEU A 12 14.56 -11.85 -9.54
C LEU A 12 14.23 -12.58 -8.24
N ALA A 13 15.24 -12.79 -7.37
CA ALA A 13 15.03 -13.43 -6.08
C ALA A 13 14.14 -12.57 -5.16
N GLY A 14 14.33 -11.24 -5.15
CA GLY A 14 13.51 -10.31 -4.37
C GLY A 14 12.05 -10.30 -4.81
N VAL A 15 11.81 -10.22 -6.13
CA VAL A 15 10.45 -10.29 -6.70
C VAL A 15 9.79 -11.63 -6.38
N ALA A 16 10.50 -12.74 -6.52
CA ALA A 16 9.95 -14.04 -6.17
C ALA A 16 9.57 -14.14 -4.68
N LEU A 17 10.44 -13.63 -3.79
CA LEU A 17 10.19 -13.63 -2.34
C LEU A 17 8.98 -12.75 -1.97
N GLY A 18 8.83 -11.58 -2.59
CA GLY A 18 7.67 -10.70 -2.39
C GLY A 18 6.36 -11.35 -2.86
N MET A 19 6.38 -12.07 -3.99
CA MET A 19 5.19 -12.79 -4.46
C MET A 19 4.80 -13.90 -3.50
N GLU A 20 5.78 -14.63 -2.96
CA GLU A 20 5.53 -15.69 -1.99
C GLU A 20 4.99 -15.15 -0.66
N SER A 21 5.58 -14.09 -0.11
CA SER A 21 5.11 -13.46 1.13
C SER A 21 3.68 -12.93 1.00
N ALA A 22 3.35 -12.31 -0.13
CA ALA A 22 2.01 -11.82 -0.42
C ALA A 22 0.94 -12.91 -0.33
N VAL A 23 1.23 -14.12 -0.84
CA VAL A 23 0.30 -15.26 -0.79
C VAL A 23 0.05 -15.69 0.65
N TYR A 24 1.10 -15.89 1.46
CA TYR A 24 0.93 -16.32 2.85
C TYR A 24 0.16 -15.29 3.68
N THR A 25 0.47 -14.01 3.52
CA THR A 25 -0.24 -12.94 4.23
C THR A 25 -1.70 -12.84 3.78
N ALA A 26 -1.99 -12.92 2.49
CA ALA A 26 -3.36 -12.88 1.99
C ALA A 26 -4.20 -14.07 2.47
N LEU A 27 -3.63 -15.28 2.50
CA LEU A 27 -4.30 -16.46 3.06
C LEU A 27 -4.60 -16.29 4.55
N LEU A 28 -3.65 -15.75 5.33
CA LEU A 28 -3.86 -15.50 6.75
C LEU A 28 -4.98 -14.48 7.01
N ILE A 29 -5.01 -13.39 6.24
CA ILE A 29 -6.08 -12.38 6.30
C ILE A 29 -7.42 -13.02 5.92
N GLY A 30 -7.46 -13.79 4.84
CA GLY A 30 -8.66 -14.51 4.40
C GLY A 30 -9.19 -15.48 5.45
N LEU A 31 -8.30 -16.23 6.11
CA LEU A 31 -8.65 -17.10 7.24
C LEU A 31 -9.20 -16.33 8.43
N THR A 32 -8.68 -15.13 8.71
CA THR A 32 -9.18 -14.27 9.79
C THR A 32 -10.58 -13.75 9.47
N VAL A 33 -10.81 -13.28 8.24
CA VAL A 33 -12.14 -12.84 7.78
C VAL A 33 -13.13 -14.00 7.84
N TYR A 34 -12.76 -15.17 7.31
CA TYR A 34 -13.63 -16.34 7.31
C TYR A 34 -13.90 -16.88 8.72
N GLY A 35 -12.87 -16.96 9.56
CA GLY A 35 -13.00 -17.36 10.96
C GLY A 35 -13.90 -16.44 11.75
N ALA A 36 -13.75 -15.12 11.59
CA ALA A 36 -14.65 -14.13 12.20
C ALA A 36 -16.08 -14.25 11.66
N PHE A 37 -16.25 -14.50 10.37
CA PHE A 37 -17.55 -14.71 9.74
C PHE A 37 -18.30 -15.92 10.35
N LEU A 38 -17.60 -17.03 10.62
CA LEU A 38 -18.19 -18.23 11.23
C LEU A 38 -18.77 -17.98 12.64
N LEU A 39 -18.24 -17.01 13.37
CA LEU A 39 -18.76 -16.62 14.70
C LEU A 39 -20.15 -15.97 14.63
N GLY A 40 -20.54 -15.44 13.46
CA GLY A 40 -21.85 -14.83 13.24
C GLY A 40 -23.00 -15.83 13.07
N GLY A 41 -22.71 -17.13 12.97
CA GLY A 41 -23.72 -18.18 12.81
C GLY A 41 -24.54 -18.00 11.53
N ALA A 42 -25.87 -18.00 11.66
CA ALA A 42 -26.79 -17.90 10.52
C ALA A 42 -27.09 -16.46 10.06
N SER A 43 -26.66 -15.43 10.80
CA SER A 43 -26.96 -14.03 10.47
C SER A 43 -25.76 -13.35 9.82
N ILE A 44 -25.93 -12.94 8.56
CA ILE A 44 -24.89 -12.23 7.81
C ILE A 44 -24.51 -10.88 8.45
N MET A 45 -25.47 -10.23 9.12
CA MET A 45 -25.22 -8.96 9.80
C MET A 45 -24.33 -9.16 11.04
N LEU A 46 -24.61 -10.21 11.84
CA LEU A 46 -23.76 -10.59 12.97
C LEU A 46 -22.36 -11.03 12.50
N ALA A 47 -22.28 -11.73 11.37
CA ALA A 47 -21.01 -12.15 10.79
C ALA A 47 -20.16 -10.96 10.32
N LEU A 48 -20.76 -10.00 9.61
CA LEU A 48 -20.08 -8.78 9.17
C LEU A 48 -19.69 -7.88 10.36
N PHE A 49 -20.52 -7.85 11.41
CA PHE A 49 -20.19 -7.18 12.66
C PHE A 49 -19.00 -7.84 13.38
N ALA A 50 -18.93 -9.17 13.42
CA ALA A 50 -17.80 -9.91 13.99
C ALA A 50 -16.50 -9.66 13.21
N VAL A 51 -16.57 -9.57 11.87
CA VAL A 51 -15.43 -9.17 11.02
C VAL A 51 -14.98 -7.75 11.33
N ALA A 52 -15.92 -6.81 11.49
CA ALA A 52 -15.61 -5.44 11.89
C ALA A 52 -14.92 -5.39 13.26
N LEU A 53 -15.43 -6.13 14.24
CA LEU A 53 -14.82 -6.21 15.58
C LEU A 53 -13.43 -6.86 15.55
N ALA A 54 -13.19 -7.87 14.72
CA ALA A 54 -11.86 -8.45 14.54
C ALA A 54 -10.86 -7.38 14.04
N GLY A 55 -11.28 -6.53 13.09
CA GLY A 55 -10.51 -5.37 12.64
C GLY A 55 -10.21 -4.38 13.78
N THR A 56 -11.20 -4.04 14.61
CA THR A 56 -10.97 -3.17 15.78
C THR A 56 -10.05 -3.81 16.82
N GLY A 57 -10.14 -5.14 17.00
CA GLY A 57 -9.29 -5.93 17.90
C GLY A 57 -7.81 -5.83 17.51
N LEU A 58 -7.52 -5.93 16.22
CA LEU A 58 -6.17 -5.78 15.67
C LEU A 58 -5.55 -4.40 15.98
N LEU A 59 -6.39 -3.36 16.09
CA LEU A 59 -5.98 -1.99 16.41
C LEU A 59 -5.98 -1.66 17.92
N THR A 60 -6.36 -2.59 18.81
CA THR A 60 -6.28 -2.32 20.27
C THR A 60 -4.85 -2.05 20.74
N THR A 61 -3.86 -2.59 20.03
CA THR A 61 -2.42 -2.37 20.26
C THR A 61 -1.83 -1.33 19.31
N VAL A 62 -2.65 -0.47 18.69
CA VAL A 62 -2.19 0.54 17.70
C VAL A 62 -1.09 1.44 18.25
N GLY A 63 -1.10 1.76 19.54
CA GLY A 63 -0.03 2.55 20.17
C GLY A 63 1.36 1.88 20.05
N VAL A 64 1.41 0.55 20.20
CA VAL A 64 2.65 -0.24 20.03
C VAL A 64 3.01 -0.34 18.56
N ILE A 65 2.03 -0.58 17.68
CA ILE A 65 2.25 -0.67 16.23
C ILE A 65 2.86 0.63 15.69
N VAL A 66 2.27 1.78 16.02
CA VAL A 66 2.77 3.09 15.56
C VAL A 66 4.15 3.39 16.15
N ALA A 67 4.42 3.01 17.40
CA ALA A 67 5.76 3.15 17.98
C ALA A 67 6.81 2.32 17.23
N MET A 68 6.48 1.07 16.88
CA MET A 68 7.36 0.18 16.09
C MET A 68 7.58 0.69 14.66
N ASP A 69 6.57 1.30 14.05
CA ASP A 69 6.67 1.90 12.72
C ASP A 69 7.56 3.15 12.74
N THR A 70 7.39 4.00 13.76
CA THR A 70 8.17 5.23 13.96
C THR A 70 9.62 4.95 14.34
N PHE A 71 9.89 3.83 15.03
CA PHE A 71 11.24 3.41 15.39
C PHE A 71 12.17 3.27 14.18
N GLY A 72 11.69 2.72 13.06
CA GLY A 72 12.51 2.51 11.86
C GLY A 72 13.11 3.81 11.30
N PRO A 73 12.29 4.81 10.90
CA PRO A 73 12.78 6.10 10.43
C PRO A 73 13.65 6.86 11.44
N VAL A 74 13.44 6.67 12.75
CA VAL A 74 14.29 7.28 13.79
C VAL A 74 15.68 6.63 13.79
N ALA A 75 15.76 5.30 13.69
CA ALA A 75 17.03 4.58 13.62
C ALA A 75 17.82 4.90 12.33
N ASP A 76 17.15 4.93 11.18
CA ASP A 76 17.72 5.32 9.88
C ASP A 76 18.33 6.74 9.93
N ASN A 77 17.59 7.72 10.44
CA ASN A 77 18.10 9.08 10.62
C ASN A 77 19.28 9.16 11.60
N ALA A 78 19.25 8.38 12.69
CA ALA A 78 20.35 8.35 13.64
C ALA A 78 21.63 7.78 13.01
N GLN A 79 21.50 6.73 12.20
CA GLN A 79 22.61 6.18 11.41
C GLN A 79 23.14 7.21 10.40
N GLY A 80 22.26 7.88 9.66
CA GLY A 80 22.65 8.91 8.70
C GLY A 80 23.37 10.09 9.35
N ILE A 81 22.91 10.56 10.53
CA ILE A 81 23.59 11.61 11.30
C ILE A 81 24.98 11.15 11.74
N ALA A 82 25.10 9.92 12.26
CA ALA A 82 26.39 9.36 12.67
C ALA A 82 27.38 9.25 11.51
N GLU A 83 26.93 8.82 10.33
CA GLU A 83 27.76 8.74 9.12
C GLU A 83 28.17 10.14 8.61
N MET A 84 27.25 11.11 8.65
CA MET A 84 27.53 12.48 8.23
C MET A 84 28.39 13.26 9.22
N SER A 85 28.33 12.97 10.52
CA SER A 85 29.13 13.66 11.53
C SER A 85 30.54 13.10 11.65
N GLY A 86 30.72 11.79 11.42
CA GLY A 86 32.00 11.11 11.62
C GLY A 86 32.39 10.95 13.10
N ASP A 87 31.49 11.27 14.02
CA ASP A 87 31.78 11.28 15.47
C ASP A 87 31.54 9.92 16.16
N VAL A 88 30.94 8.95 15.44
CA VAL A 88 30.57 7.64 15.99
C VAL A 88 31.28 6.54 15.23
N GLU A 89 32.19 5.84 15.91
CA GLU A 89 32.99 4.77 15.34
C GLU A 89 32.86 3.45 16.13
N GLY A 90 33.38 2.36 15.54
CA GLY A 90 33.50 1.08 16.22
C GLY A 90 32.15 0.45 16.60
N ALA A 91 31.97 0.15 17.88
CA ALA A 91 30.77 -0.54 18.38
C ALA A 91 29.50 0.32 18.23
N GLY A 92 29.59 1.64 18.41
CA GLY A 92 28.44 2.54 18.29
C GLY A 92 27.85 2.56 16.89
N ALA A 93 28.71 2.63 15.86
CA ALA A 93 28.27 2.60 14.46
C ALA A 93 27.60 1.27 14.09
N ARG A 94 28.14 0.14 14.59
CA ARG A 94 27.53 -1.18 14.37
C ARG A 94 26.16 -1.30 15.01
N VAL A 95 25.99 -0.80 16.24
CA VAL A 95 24.69 -0.77 16.91
C VAL A 95 23.67 0.01 16.09
N LEU A 96 24.06 1.15 15.50
CA LEU A 96 23.16 1.93 14.64
C LEU A 96 22.73 1.16 13.39
N THR A 97 23.67 0.47 12.72
CA THR A 97 23.36 -0.41 11.58
C THR A 97 22.42 -1.57 11.98
N ASP A 98 22.64 -2.18 13.15
CA ASP A 98 21.78 -3.25 13.64
C ASP A 98 20.37 -2.72 13.97
N LEU A 99 20.27 -1.51 14.52
CA LEU A 99 18.99 -0.86 14.81
C LEU A 99 18.21 -0.50 13.54
N ASP A 100 18.88 -0.01 12.48
CA ASP A 100 18.23 0.23 11.18
C ASP A 100 17.73 -1.08 10.55
N ALA A 101 18.52 -2.15 10.62
CA ALA A 101 18.10 -3.47 10.13
C ALA A 101 16.85 -3.99 10.86
N VAL A 102 16.79 -3.81 12.19
CA VAL A 102 15.58 -4.10 12.99
C VAL A 102 14.43 -3.19 12.57
N GLY A 103 14.69 -1.90 12.38
CA GLY A 103 13.72 -0.89 11.94
C GLY A 103 13.07 -1.21 10.60
N ASN A 104 13.86 -1.69 9.63
CA ASN A 104 13.36 -2.15 8.34
C ASN A 104 12.43 -3.37 8.48
N THR A 105 12.74 -4.26 9.42
CA THR A 105 11.89 -5.42 9.73
C THR A 105 10.59 -4.99 10.43
N THR A 106 10.65 -4.10 11.42
CA THR A 106 9.45 -3.62 12.11
C THR A 106 8.52 -2.85 11.16
N LYS A 107 9.08 -2.02 10.26
CA LYS A 107 8.33 -1.30 9.22
C LYS A 107 7.62 -2.23 8.23
N ALA A 108 8.20 -3.39 7.92
CA ALA A 108 7.53 -4.39 7.09
C ALA A 108 6.35 -5.04 7.84
N ILE A 109 6.53 -5.36 9.12
CA ILE A 109 5.49 -5.93 9.97
C ILE A 109 4.30 -4.97 10.13
N THR A 110 4.58 -3.69 10.42
CA THR A 110 3.54 -2.66 10.61
C THR A 110 2.75 -2.41 9.34
N LYS A 111 3.40 -2.39 8.17
CA LYS A 111 2.72 -2.35 6.87
C LYS A 111 1.78 -3.55 6.67
N GLY A 112 2.23 -4.76 6.99
CA GLY A 112 1.40 -5.97 6.92
C GLY A 112 0.16 -5.87 7.80
N ILE A 113 0.30 -5.37 9.03
CA ILE A 113 -0.83 -5.14 9.95
C ILE A 113 -1.79 -4.08 9.42
N ALA A 114 -1.26 -2.99 8.86
CA ALA A 114 -2.07 -1.93 8.25
C ALA A 114 -2.91 -2.48 7.08
N ILE A 115 -2.31 -3.31 6.22
CA ILE A 115 -3.00 -3.97 5.10
C ILE A 115 -4.07 -4.93 5.59
N ALA A 116 -3.75 -5.78 6.58
CA ALA A 116 -4.72 -6.70 7.18
C ALA A 116 -5.93 -5.96 7.75
N THR A 117 -5.68 -4.88 8.50
CA THR A 117 -6.72 -4.01 9.04
C THR A 117 -7.56 -3.38 7.95
N ALA A 118 -6.93 -2.88 6.88
CA ALA A 118 -7.63 -2.29 5.75
C ALA A 118 -8.56 -3.29 5.05
N VAL A 119 -8.13 -4.55 4.87
CA VAL A 119 -8.96 -5.61 4.28
C VAL A 119 -10.14 -5.97 5.19
N LEU A 120 -9.92 -6.12 6.50
CA LEU A 120 -10.98 -6.38 7.49
C LEU A 120 -12.02 -5.25 7.51
N ALA A 121 -11.55 -4.00 7.53
CA ALA A 121 -12.41 -2.82 7.48
C ALA A 121 -13.18 -2.74 6.15
N ALA A 122 -12.53 -3.05 5.03
CA ALA A 122 -13.17 -3.04 3.72
C ALA A 122 -14.25 -4.14 3.61
N ALA A 123 -14.04 -5.32 4.18
CA ALA A 123 -15.04 -6.37 4.27
C ALA A 123 -16.27 -5.94 5.10
N ALA A 124 -16.07 -5.17 6.17
CA ALA A 124 -17.17 -4.59 6.95
C ALA A 124 -17.91 -3.47 6.18
N LEU A 125 -17.17 -2.58 5.51
CA LEU A 125 -17.74 -1.53 4.67
C LEU A 125 -18.56 -2.08 3.51
N PHE A 126 -18.24 -3.27 3.00
CA PHE A 126 -19.08 -3.98 2.02
C PHE A 126 -20.49 -4.29 2.53
N GLY A 127 -20.61 -4.64 3.82
CA GLY A 127 -21.91 -4.78 4.47
C GLY A 127 -22.69 -3.48 4.46
N SER A 128 -22.04 -2.40 4.86
CA SER A 128 -22.63 -1.04 4.88
C SER A 128 -23.01 -0.55 3.48
N TYR A 129 -22.20 -0.88 2.46
CA TYR A 129 -22.49 -0.55 1.06
C TYR A 129 -23.76 -1.24 0.57
N ARG A 130 -23.94 -2.54 0.87
CA ARG A 130 -25.17 -3.28 0.53
C ARG A 130 -26.39 -2.69 1.20
N ASP A 131 -26.26 -2.38 2.48
CA ASP A 131 -27.34 -1.80 3.28
C ASP A 131 -27.76 -0.42 2.74
N ALA A 132 -26.79 0.45 2.48
CA ALA A 132 -27.03 1.78 1.90
C ALA A 132 -27.75 1.72 0.54
N ILE A 133 -27.41 0.76 -0.33
CA ILE A 133 -28.12 0.57 -1.60
C ILE A 133 -29.54 0.06 -1.35
N ALA A 134 -29.73 -0.90 -0.45
CA ALA A 134 -31.05 -1.43 -0.12
C ALA A 134 -31.98 -0.31 0.39
N THR A 135 -31.51 0.55 1.29
CA THR A 135 -32.25 1.72 1.77
C THR A 135 -32.56 2.71 0.65
N ALA A 136 -31.57 3.04 -0.20
CA ALA A 136 -31.79 3.97 -1.31
C ALA A 136 -32.81 3.45 -2.34
N VAL A 137 -32.83 2.14 -2.60
CA VAL A 137 -33.84 1.51 -3.47
C VAL A 137 -35.23 1.61 -2.86
N THR A 138 -35.37 1.33 -1.56
CA THR A 138 -36.66 1.44 -0.87
C THR A 138 -37.19 2.87 -0.85
N ASP A 139 -36.31 3.87 -0.68
CA ASP A 139 -36.70 5.28 -0.61
C ASP A 139 -37.21 5.83 -1.96
N VAL A 140 -36.69 5.31 -3.07
CA VAL A 140 -37.09 5.75 -4.43
C VAL A 140 -38.29 4.96 -4.96
N GLY A 141 -38.78 3.97 -4.22
CA GLY A 141 -39.94 3.14 -4.61
C GLY A 141 -39.72 2.31 -5.88
N ALA A 142 -38.46 2.14 -6.29
CA ALA A 142 -38.10 1.33 -7.44
C ALA A 142 -38.24 -0.16 -7.10
N GLU A 143 -38.81 -0.97 -8.00
CA GLU A 143 -38.83 -2.41 -7.80
C GLU A 143 -37.39 -2.93 -7.70
N ALA A 144 -37.09 -3.64 -6.61
CA ALA A 144 -35.80 -4.26 -6.34
C ALA A 144 -35.32 -5.21 -7.45
N GLY A 145 -36.19 -5.58 -8.40
CA GLY A 145 -35.86 -6.39 -9.57
C GLY A 145 -35.13 -5.63 -10.69
N GLY A 146 -35.22 -4.30 -10.77
CA GLY A 146 -34.58 -3.49 -11.82
C GLY A 146 -33.20 -2.96 -11.45
N LEU A 147 -32.95 -2.71 -10.16
CA LEU A 147 -31.63 -2.39 -9.63
C LEU A 147 -30.97 -3.71 -9.24
N THR A 148 -30.11 -4.23 -10.12
CA THR A 148 -29.40 -5.51 -9.93
C THR A 148 -28.49 -5.46 -8.69
N LEU A 149 -29.09 -5.65 -7.51
CA LEU A 149 -28.43 -5.88 -6.21
C LEU A 149 -27.72 -7.24 -6.16
N SER A 150 -27.77 -8.00 -7.25
CA SER A 150 -27.01 -9.22 -7.44
C SER A 150 -25.57 -8.87 -7.82
N MET A 151 -24.64 -9.00 -6.85
CA MET A 151 -23.20 -9.06 -7.11
C MET A 151 -22.78 -10.45 -7.60
N ASP A 152 -23.64 -11.13 -8.34
CA ASP A 152 -23.33 -12.43 -8.91
C ASP A 152 -22.25 -12.26 -9.98
N ILE A 153 -21.09 -12.87 -9.73
CA ILE A 153 -19.92 -12.85 -10.62
C ILE A 153 -20.22 -13.58 -11.95
N SER A 154 -21.27 -14.42 -12.01
CA SER A 154 -21.73 -15.04 -13.25
C SER A 154 -22.22 -14.01 -14.27
N GLN A 155 -22.63 -12.82 -13.83
CA GLN A 155 -23.07 -11.75 -14.72
C GLN A 155 -21.87 -11.03 -15.37
N PRO A 156 -21.85 -10.88 -16.71
CA PRO A 156 -20.73 -10.25 -17.41
C PRO A 156 -20.37 -8.85 -16.91
N ASN A 157 -21.38 -8.04 -16.53
CA ASN A 157 -21.15 -6.68 -16.03
C ASN A 157 -20.38 -6.69 -14.70
N ASN A 158 -20.69 -7.62 -13.80
CA ASN A 158 -20.02 -7.76 -12.51
C ASN A 158 -18.61 -8.33 -12.69
N LEU A 159 -18.45 -9.32 -13.56
CA LEU A 159 -17.12 -9.84 -13.89
C LEU A 159 -16.22 -8.75 -14.50
N PHE A 160 -16.77 -7.91 -15.38
CA PHE A 160 -16.04 -6.77 -15.93
C PHE A 160 -15.68 -5.75 -14.84
N GLY A 161 -16.59 -5.44 -13.93
CA GLY A 161 -16.32 -4.61 -12.75
C GLY A 161 -15.15 -5.15 -11.91
N LEU A 162 -15.16 -6.44 -11.60
CA LEU A 162 -14.08 -7.13 -10.88
C LEU A 162 -12.73 -6.96 -11.57
N ILE A 163 -12.66 -7.22 -12.88
CA ILE A 163 -11.44 -7.08 -13.68
C ILE A 163 -10.95 -5.64 -13.68
N LEU A 164 -11.85 -4.65 -13.82
CA LEU A 164 -11.50 -3.24 -13.72
C LEU A 164 -10.91 -2.90 -12.36
N GLY A 165 -11.50 -3.41 -11.27
CA GLY A 165 -11.01 -3.22 -9.91
C GLY A 165 -9.57 -3.71 -9.75
N SER A 166 -9.32 -4.95 -10.16
CA SER A 166 -7.97 -5.53 -10.16
C SER A 166 -6.99 -4.75 -11.05
N SER A 167 -7.45 -4.30 -12.22
CA SER A 167 -6.60 -3.56 -13.18
C SER A 167 -6.19 -2.19 -12.65
N VAL A 168 -7.09 -1.49 -11.93
CA VAL A 168 -6.77 -0.17 -11.35
C VAL A 168 -5.65 -0.26 -10.31
N VAL A 169 -5.56 -1.36 -9.54
CA VAL A 169 -4.46 -1.57 -8.60
C VAL A 169 -3.12 -1.61 -9.33
N PHE A 170 -3.01 -2.41 -10.40
CA PHE A 170 -1.79 -2.49 -11.21
C PHE A 170 -1.47 -1.17 -11.91
N LEU A 171 -2.49 -0.47 -12.41
CA LEU A 171 -2.32 0.84 -13.02
C LEU A 171 -1.80 1.86 -12.01
N PHE A 172 -2.35 1.88 -10.79
CA PHE A 172 -1.90 2.74 -9.70
C PHE A 172 -0.44 2.46 -9.35
N SER A 173 -0.07 1.18 -9.16
CA SER A 173 1.31 0.78 -8.88
C SER A 173 2.26 1.21 -10.00
N GLY A 174 1.88 1.00 -11.27
CA GLY A 174 2.68 1.41 -12.41
C GLY A 174 2.88 2.92 -12.50
N LEU A 175 1.83 3.71 -12.26
CA LEU A 175 1.92 5.17 -12.21
C LEU A 175 2.86 5.64 -11.09
N ALA A 176 2.75 5.05 -9.89
CA ALA A 176 3.61 5.36 -8.76
C ALA A 176 5.09 5.01 -9.02
N ILE A 177 5.37 3.82 -9.58
CA ILE A 177 6.73 3.39 -9.94
C ILE A 177 7.34 4.33 -10.99
N ASN A 178 6.58 4.68 -12.02
CA ASN A 178 7.03 5.57 -13.08
C ASN A 178 7.30 6.99 -12.57
N ALA A 179 6.48 7.49 -11.64
CA ALA A 179 6.69 8.76 -10.96
C ALA A 179 8.02 8.79 -10.20
N VAL A 180 8.27 7.76 -9.38
CA VAL A 180 9.53 7.64 -8.63
C VAL A 180 10.73 7.50 -9.58
N SER A 181 10.60 6.71 -10.65
CA SER A 181 11.68 6.51 -11.63
C SER A 181 12.11 7.82 -12.30
N ARG A 182 11.15 8.67 -12.69
CA ARG A 182 11.44 9.99 -13.26
C ARG A 182 12.15 10.89 -12.24
N SER A 183 11.61 11.01 -11.04
CA SER A 183 12.19 11.88 -10.01
C SER A 183 13.58 11.41 -9.58
N ALA A 184 13.79 10.11 -9.40
CA ALA A 184 15.10 9.53 -9.11
C ALA A 184 16.10 9.82 -10.25
N GLY A 185 15.66 9.76 -11.51
CA GLY A 185 16.46 10.16 -12.66
C GLY A 185 16.93 11.61 -12.57
N SER A 186 16.03 12.55 -12.28
CA SER A 186 16.35 13.98 -12.08
C SER A 186 17.38 14.18 -10.97
N VAL A 187 17.22 13.49 -9.84
CA VAL A 187 18.18 13.54 -8.72
C VAL A 187 19.56 13.03 -9.13
N VAL A 188 19.63 11.90 -9.84
CA VAL A 188 20.91 11.33 -10.31
C VAL A 188 21.63 12.29 -11.26
N TYR A 189 20.92 12.92 -12.20
CA TYR A 189 21.53 13.90 -13.09
C TYR A 189 22.04 15.12 -12.34
N GLU A 190 21.30 15.60 -11.34
CA GLU A 190 21.72 16.73 -10.51
C GLU A 190 22.95 16.39 -9.66
N VAL A 191 22.99 15.23 -8.99
CA VAL A 191 24.16 14.79 -8.21
C VAL A 191 25.38 14.64 -9.13
N ARG A 192 25.21 14.06 -10.32
CA ARG A 192 26.30 13.95 -11.31
C ARG A 192 26.78 15.32 -11.80
N ARG A 193 25.86 16.27 -11.99
CA ARG A 193 26.19 17.66 -12.36
C ARG A 193 27.06 18.30 -11.28
N GLN A 194 26.63 18.23 -10.02
CA GLN A 194 27.39 18.79 -8.89
C GLN A 194 28.79 18.17 -8.80
N PHE A 195 28.95 16.85 -8.88
CA PHE A 195 30.28 16.23 -8.85
C PHE A 195 31.17 16.62 -10.03
N ARG A 196 30.61 16.84 -11.22
CA ARG A 196 31.37 17.23 -12.41
C ARG A 196 31.79 18.69 -12.38
N GLU A 197 30.91 19.58 -11.95
CA GLU A 197 31.13 21.03 -11.95
C GLU A 197 31.87 21.51 -10.69
N HIS A 198 31.72 20.79 -9.58
CA HIS A 198 32.33 21.08 -8.27
C HIS A 198 33.16 19.89 -7.78
N PRO A 199 34.37 19.66 -8.35
CA PRO A 199 35.22 18.52 -7.98
C PRO A 199 35.69 18.57 -6.51
N GLY A 200 35.65 19.74 -5.85
CA GLY A 200 35.96 19.89 -4.44
C GLY A 200 35.04 19.11 -3.50
N ILE A 201 33.83 18.75 -3.97
CA ILE A 201 32.88 17.94 -3.20
C ILE A 201 33.46 16.55 -2.91
N MET A 202 34.04 15.89 -3.93
CA MET A 202 34.61 14.55 -3.76
C MET A 202 35.86 14.58 -2.87
N GLY A 203 36.59 15.70 -2.88
CA GLY A 203 37.72 15.97 -2.00
C GLY A 203 37.33 16.42 -0.59
N ARG A 204 36.03 16.55 -0.28
CA ARG A 204 35.48 17.08 0.98
C ARG A 204 35.95 18.51 1.32
N THR A 205 36.44 19.26 0.33
CA THR A 205 36.87 20.66 0.49
C THR A 205 35.74 21.65 0.21
N GLU A 206 34.68 21.20 -0.45
CA GLU A 206 33.50 21.98 -0.81
C GLU A 206 32.22 21.24 -0.37
N LYS A 207 31.21 22.00 0.05
CA LYS A 207 29.92 21.43 0.48
C LYS A 207 28.97 21.29 -0.72
N PRO A 208 28.25 20.16 -0.86
CA PRO A 208 27.20 19.99 -1.87
C PRO A 208 26.05 20.99 -1.72
N GLU A 209 25.33 21.24 -2.81
CA GLU A 209 24.09 22.02 -2.80
C GLU A 209 22.89 21.10 -2.48
N TYR A 210 22.70 20.79 -1.18
CA TYR A 210 21.61 19.93 -0.72
C TYR A 210 20.22 20.47 -1.09
N GLY A 211 20.02 21.79 -0.99
CA GLY A 211 18.73 22.43 -1.25
C GLY A 211 18.21 22.21 -2.67
N ARG A 212 19.11 22.01 -3.64
CA ARG A 212 18.74 21.75 -5.03
C ARG A 212 18.09 20.37 -5.19
N VAL A 213 18.66 19.35 -4.55
CA VAL A 213 18.10 17.99 -4.55
C VAL A 213 16.75 17.97 -3.82
N VAL A 214 16.64 18.67 -2.69
CA VAL A 214 15.38 18.80 -1.95
C VAL A 214 14.29 19.45 -2.82
N ASP A 215 14.60 20.56 -3.51
CA ASP A 215 13.65 21.26 -4.38
C ASP A 215 13.14 20.39 -5.54
N ILE A 216 14.02 19.59 -6.16
CA ILE A 216 13.65 18.62 -7.20
C ILE A 216 12.66 17.59 -6.63
N CYS A 217 13.02 16.93 -5.53
CA CYS A 217 12.18 15.92 -4.89
C CYS A 217 10.81 16.49 -4.48
N THR A 218 10.78 17.71 -3.92
CA THR A 218 9.52 18.36 -3.50
C THR A 218 8.60 18.67 -4.68
N LYS A 219 9.12 19.29 -5.74
CA LYS A 219 8.32 19.67 -6.91
C LYS A 219 7.79 18.44 -7.64
N ASP A 220 8.64 17.44 -7.84
CA ASP A 220 8.27 16.20 -8.53
C ASP A 220 7.23 15.43 -7.72
N ALA A 221 7.43 15.26 -6.40
CA ALA A 221 6.47 14.55 -5.55
C ALA A 221 5.06 15.19 -5.59
N LEU A 222 4.97 16.52 -5.48
CA LEU A 222 3.69 17.23 -5.52
C LEU A 222 2.98 17.07 -6.86
N ARG A 223 3.72 17.13 -7.97
CA ARG A 223 3.14 17.00 -9.31
C ARG A 223 2.71 15.57 -9.61
N GLU A 224 3.52 14.61 -9.23
CA GLU A 224 3.35 13.21 -9.63
C GLU A 224 2.26 12.49 -8.81
N LEU A 225 2.06 12.88 -7.54
CA LEU A 225 1.03 12.27 -6.68
C LEU A 225 -0.42 12.60 -7.07
N ALA A 226 -0.63 13.68 -7.82
CA ALA A 226 -1.97 14.09 -8.25
C ALA A 226 -2.65 13.04 -9.13
N THR A 227 -1.90 12.40 -10.04
CA THR A 227 -2.48 11.47 -11.03
C THR A 227 -2.98 10.17 -10.40
N PRO A 228 -2.17 9.44 -9.59
CA PRO A 228 -2.65 8.25 -8.88
C PRO A 228 -3.76 8.57 -7.88
N GLY A 229 -3.68 9.73 -7.20
CA GLY A 229 -4.71 10.17 -6.27
C GLY A 229 -6.06 10.43 -6.95
N LEU A 230 -6.05 11.12 -8.09
CA LEU A 230 -7.26 11.36 -8.88
C LEU A 230 -7.85 10.04 -9.38
N LEU A 231 -7.01 9.14 -9.91
CA LEU A 231 -7.44 7.81 -10.36
C LEU A 231 -8.18 7.05 -9.25
N ALA A 232 -7.62 7.01 -8.04
CA ALA A 232 -8.21 6.30 -6.91
C ALA A 232 -9.60 6.83 -6.52
N VAL A 233 -9.82 8.14 -6.63
CA VAL A 233 -11.12 8.78 -6.29
C VAL A 233 -12.11 8.68 -7.45
N THR A 234 -11.68 8.93 -8.68
CA THR A 234 -12.59 9.00 -9.83
C THR A 234 -12.99 7.64 -10.38
N ALA A 235 -12.15 6.61 -10.26
CA ALA A 235 -12.43 5.28 -10.79
C ALA A 235 -13.71 4.64 -10.21
N PRO A 236 -13.91 4.55 -8.87
CA PRO A 236 -15.16 3.99 -8.32
C PRO A 236 -16.39 4.83 -8.69
N ILE A 237 -16.26 6.16 -8.76
CA ILE A 237 -17.35 7.06 -9.20
C ILE A 237 -17.73 6.75 -10.65
N ALA A 238 -16.74 6.68 -11.55
CA ALA A 238 -16.96 6.39 -12.96
C ALA A 238 -17.62 5.01 -13.16
N VAL A 239 -17.15 3.98 -12.45
CA VAL A 239 -17.75 2.63 -12.51
C VAL A 239 -19.19 2.65 -11.99
N GLY A 240 -19.45 3.33 -10.88
CA GLY A 240 -20.79 3.43 -10.29
C GLY A 240 -21.80 4.08 -11.22
N PHE A 241 -21.44 5.22 -11.84
CA PHE A 241 -22.34 5.92 -12.76
C PHE A 241 -22.47 5.26 -14.14
N ALA A 242 -21.42 4.61 -14.64
CA ALA A 242 -21.44 3.99 -15.97
C ALA A 242 -22.04 2.58 -15.99
N LEU A 243 -21.75 1.76 -14.98
CA LEU A 243 -22.10 0.33 -14.95
C LEU A 243 -23.10 -0.02 -13.84
N GLY A 244 -23.32 0.88 -12.88
CA GLY A 244 -24.26 0.69 -11.79
C GLY A 244 -23.66 0.02 -10.54
N VAL A 245 -24.53 -0.27 -9.59
CA VAL A 245 -24.17 -0.68 -8.21
C VAL A 245 -23.58 -2.09 -8.10
N GLY A 246 -24.03 -3.03 -8.93
CA GLY A 246 -23.51 -4.41 -8.95
C GLY A 246 -22.04 -4.45 -9.40
N PRO A 247 -21.71 -3.91 -10.59
CA PRO A 247 -20.34 -3.83 -11.09
C PRO A 247 -19.41 -2.99 -10.20
N LEU A 248 -19.93 -1.93 -9.56
CA LEU A 248 -19.17 -1.18 -8.56
C LEU A 248 -18.82 -2.05 -7.33
N GLY A 249 -19.76 -2.85 -6.84
CA GLY A 249 -19.50 -3.81 -5.77
C GLY A 249 -18.42 -4.82 -6.16
N ALA A 250 -18.48 -5.34 -7.39
CA ALA A 250 -17.46 -6.25 -7.91
C ALA A 250 -16.10 -5.56 -8.11
N TYR A 251 -16.09 -4.30 -8.57
CA TYR A 251 -14.88 -3.48 -8.67
C TYR A 251 -14.18 -3.32 -7.32
N LEU A 252 -14.93 -2.99 -6.27
CA LEU A 252 -14.37 -2.89 -4.93
C LEU A 252 -13.75 -4.23 -4.50
N ALA A 253 -14.38 -5.36 -4.83
CA ALA A 253 -13.91 -6.68 -4.43
C ALA A 253 -12.59 -7.03 -5.15
N GLY A 254 -12.49 -6.72 -6.44
CA GLY A 254 -11.28 -6.88 -7.24
C GLY A 254 -10.15 -5.99 -6.73
N ALA A 255 -10.45 -4.72 -6.43
CA ALA A 255 -9.48 -3.77 -5.89
C ALA A 255 -8.96 -4.19 -4.51
N ILE A 256 -9.81 -4.70 -3.61
CA ILE A 256 -9.41 -5.18 -2.28
C ILE A 256 -8.57 -6.45 -2.40
N GLY A 257 -9.03 -7.44 -3.18
CA GLY A 257 -8.32 -8.71 -3.33
C GLY A 257 -6.95 -8.55 -3.98
N THR A 258 -6.88 -7.82 -5.09
CA THR A 258 -5.61 -7.53 -5.77
C THR A 258 -4.75 -6.56 -4.98
N GLY A 259 -5.35 -5.55 -4.34
CA GLY A 259 -4.66 -4.58 -3.49
C GLY A 259 -3.99 -5.22 -2.29
N ALA A 260 -4.63 -6.19 -1.64
CA ALA A 260 -4.05 -6.93 -0.53
C ALA A 260 -2.77 -7.67 -0.95
N LEU A 261 -2.75 -8.27 -2.13
CA LEU A 261 -1.56 -8.96 -2.66
C LEU A 261 -0.47 -7.95 -3.06
N MET A 262 -0.84 -6.93 -3.85
CA MET A 262 0.11 -5.94 -4.36
C MET A 262 0.72 -5.03 -3.29
N ALA A 263 0.05 -4.85 -2.15
CA ALA A 263 0.57 -4.04 -1.06
C ALA A 263 1.56 -4.78 -0.16
N VAL A 264 1.46 -6.12 -0.09
CA VAL A 264 2.39 -6.97 0.67
C VAL A 264 3.64 -7.33 -0.16
N PHE A 265 3.46 -7.47 -1.48
CA PHE A 265 4.53 -7.66 -2.45
C PHE A 265 5.56 -6.52 -2.43
#